data_AF-A0A1R2AN01-F1
#
_entry.id   AF-A0A1R2AN01-F1
#
_cell.length_a   1.000
_cell.length_b   1.000
_cell.length_c   1.000
_cell.angle_alpha   90.00
_cell.angle_beta   90.00
_cell.angle_gamma   90.00
#
_symmetry.space_group_name_H-M   'P 1'
#
loop_
_entity.id
_entity.type
_entity.pdbx_description
1 polymer ?
#
loop_
_entity_poly.entity_id
_entity_poly.type
_entity_poly.pdbx_seq_one_letter_code
_entity_poly.pdbx_strand_id
1 'polypeptide(L)'
;MENPFESTDDRENKTKNLWRFALYSMKTELVLYDLCQSLYWQSIIEVGIMLSTLISLLTSHSLLFFMHIIHTIRPYVAFWIIFKLPKTHLILDQLSDDPIKAQSEATEIIQTQFKTSSVFYSYYLILSGISAIFDLIALLYNLSNTGGDMNTYIFYVNVAWVFLGFDLYVLLWSKSLLFTFPKVLRDTSKGIANSTLRDTGNMFNNMMEQVVNRIK
;
A
#
# COMPACT_ATOMS: atom_id res chain seq x y z
N MET A 1 -23.80 -40.79 13.09
CA MET A 1 -24.86 -41.12 12.11
C MET A 1 -25.09 -39.86 11.29
N GLU A 2 -24.62 -39.84 10.04
CA GLU A 2 -24.86 -38.73 9.11
C GLU A 2 -26.35 -38.71 8.73
N ASN A 3 -26.95 -37.53 8.72
CA ASN A 3 -28.36 -37.34 8.40
C ASN A 3 -28.58 -37.59 6.89
N PRO A 4 -29.38 -38.59 6.48
CA PRO A 4 -29.56 -38.96 5.08
C PRO A 4 -30.37 -37.93 4.26
N PHE A 5 -30.79 -36.83 4.90
CA PHE A 5 -31.54 -35.72 4.30
C PHE A 5 -30.74 -34.41 4.22
N GLU A 6 -29.40 -34.41 4.30
CA GLU A 6 -28.67 -33.30 3.69
C GLU A 6 -29.01 -33.30 2.20
N SER A 7 -29.89 -32.39 1.81
CA SER A 7 -30.47 -32.33 0.48
C SER A 7 -29.34 -32.21 -0.56
N THR A 8 -29.52 -32.83 -1.73
CA THR A 8 -28.59 -32.66 -2.87
C THR A 8 -28.36 -31.17 -3.18
N ASP A 9 -29.36 -30.32 -2.91
CA ASP A 9 -29.31 -28.85 -2.99
C ASP A 9 -28.33 -28.22 -1.99
N ASP A 10 -28.27 -28.72 -0.75
CA ASP A 10 -27.32 -28.24 0.27
C ASP A 10 -25.88 -28.63 -0.07
N ARG A 11 -25.66 -29.84 -0.61
CA ARG A 11 -24.34 -30.26 -1.11
C ARG A 11 -23.91 -29.44 -2.31
N GLU A 12 -24.79 -29.25 -3.31
CA GLU A 12 -24.48 -28.46 -4.50
C GLU A 12 -24.19 -26.99 -4.14
N ASN A 13 -24.95 -26.40 -3.21
CA ASN A 13 -24.68 -25.05 -2.69
C ASN A 13 -23.35 -24.96 -1.93
N LYS A 14 -23.01 -25.95 -1.09
CA LYS A 14 -21.70 -25.99 -0.42
C LYS A 14 -20.55 -26.07 -1.43
N THR A 15 -20.63 -26.95 -2.42
CA THR A 15 -19.60 -27.08 -3.47
C THR A 15 -19.47 -25.79 -4.29
N LYS A 16 -20.58 -25.16 -4.67
CA LYS A 16 -20.58 -23.87 -5.39
C LYS A 16 -19.96 -22.74 -4.57
N ASN A 17 -20.19 -22.73 -3.25
CA ASN A 17 -19.59 -21.75 -2.34
C ASN A 17 -18.08 -21.96 -2.19
N LEU A 18 -17.62 -23.21 -2.13
CA LEU A 18 -16.19 -23.54 -2.11
C LEU A 18 -15.48 -23.10 -3.40
N TRP A 19 -16.08 -23.35 -4.56
CA TRP A 19 -15.53 -22.89 -5.85
C TRP A 19 -15.47 -21.36 -5.94
N ARG A 20 -16.51 -20.66 -5.47
CA ARG A 20 -16.51 -19.19 -5.41
C ARG A 20 -15.40 -18.67 -4.49
N PHE A 21 -15.22 -19.29 -3.33
CA PHE A 21 -14.16 -18.95 -2.41
C PHE A 21 -12.79 -19.15 -3.06
N ALA A 22 -12.53 -20.31 -3.67
CA ALA A 22 -11.28 -20.60 -4.36
C ALA A 22 -10.95 -19.57 -5.47
N LEU A 23 -11.93 -19.23 -6.31
CA LEU A 23 -11.76 -18.24 -7.37
C LEU A 23 -11.48 -16.83 -6.83
N TYR A 24 -12.18 -16.42 -5.77
CA TYR A 24 -11.93 -15.12 -5.14
C TYR A 24 -10.58 -15.06 -4.43
N SER A 25 -10.16 -16.14 -3.79
CA SER A 25 -8.84 -16.26 -3.18
C SER A 25 -7.74 -16.17 -4.22
N MET A 26 -7.85 -16.91 -5.34
CA MET A 26 -6.88 -16.86 -6.44
C MET A 26 -6.79 -15.45 -7.05
N LYS A 27 -7.93 -14.80 -7.31
CA LYS A 27 -7.94 -13.42 -7.83
C LYS A 27 -7.30 -12.44 -6.85
N THR A 28 -7.54 -12.63 -5.56
CA THR A 28 -6.96 -11.80 -4.50
C THR A 28 -5.46 -11.98 -4.41
N GLU A 29 -4.98 -13.21 -4.48
CA GLU A 29 -3.56 -13.54 -4.49
C GLU A 29 -2.82 -12.90 -5.66
N LEU A 30 -3.39 -12.96 -6.88
CA LEU A 30 -2.81 -12.29 -8.06
C LEU A 30 -2.67 -10.78 -7.84
N VAL A 31 -3.71 -10.12 -7.31
CA VAL A 31 -3.66 -8.68 -7.02
C VAL A 31 -2.63 -8.34 -5.95
N LEU A 32 -2.50 -9.17 -4.91
CA LEU A 32 -1.50 -8.99 -3.87
C LEU A 32 -0.08 -9.25 -4.37
N TYR A 33 0.08 -10.17 -5.32
CA TYR A 33 1.36 -10.43 -5.96
C TYR A 33 1.81 -9.22 -6.79
N ASP A 34 0.91 -8.67 -7.61
CA ASP A 34 1.17 -7.44 -8.38
C ASP A 34 1.50 -6.25 -7.47
N LEU A 35 0.80 -6.12 -6.33
CA LEU A 35 1.10 -5.14 -5.28
C LEU A 35 2.53 -5.30 -4.76
N CYS A 36 2.89 -6.51 -4.35
CA CYS A 36 4.22 -6.83 -3.82
C CYS A 36 5.32 -6.50 -4.83
N GLN A 37 5.17 -6.93 -6.08
CA GLN A 37 6.15 -6.68 -7.13
C GLN A 37 6.29 -5.17 -7.42
N SER A 38 5.16 -4.46 -7.53
CA SER A 38 5.17 -3.01 -7.79
C SER A 38 5.87 -2.25 -6.67
N LEU A 39 5.50 -2.52 -5.41
CA LEU A 39 6.12 -1.90 -4.24
C LEU A 39 7.62 -2.21 -4.14
N TYR A 40 8.01 -3.45 -4.41
CA TYR A 40 9.41 -3.89 -4.36
C TYR A 40 10.28 -3.19 -5.39
N TRP A 41 9.89 -3.24 -6.68
CA TRP A 41 10.67 -2.64 -7.76
C TRP A 41 10.74 -1.13 -7.64
N GLN A 42 9.61 -0.50 -7.31
CA GLN A 42 9.59 0.94 -7.09
C GLN A 42 10.49 1.35 -5.92
N SER A 43 10.49 0.59 -4.82
CA SER A 43 11.37 0.85 -3.67
C SER A 43 12.86 0.78 -4.04
N ILE A 44 13.25 -0.21 -4.86
CA ILE A 44 14.64 -0.34 -5.34
C ILE A 44 15.03 0.85 -6.21
N ILE A 45 14.16 1.24 -7.15
CA ILE A 45 14.43 2.36 -8.04
C ILE A 45 14.50 3.67 -7.23
N GLU A 46 13.59 3.87 -6.28
CA GLU A 46 13.59 5.05 -5.40
C GLU A 46 14.90 5.18 -4.62
N VAL A 47 15.36 4.10 -3.99
CA VAL A 47 16.65 4.09 -3.28
C VAL A 47 17.80 4.39 -4.23
N GLY A 48 17.82 3.80 -5.42
CA GLY A 48 18.87 4.03 -6.42
C GLY A 48 18.93 5.48 -6.91
N ILE A 49 17.76 6.09 -7.17
CA ILE A 49 17.67 7.51 -7.57
C ILE A 49 18.10 8.38 -6.39
N MET A 50 17.60 8.13 -5.17
CA MET A 50 17.95 8.92 -3.99
C MET A 50 19.44 8.88 -3.67
N LEU A 51 20.11 7.75 -3.86
CA LEU A 51 21.57 7.65 -3.75
C LEU A 51 22.29 8.51 -4.80
N SER A 52 21.79 8.51 -6.04
CA SER A 52 22.35 9.35 -7.12
C SER A 52 22.16 10.85 -6.83
N THR A 53 20.99 11.22 -6.32
CA THR A 53 20.67 12.60 -5.91
C THR A 53 21.52 13.06 -4.73
N LEU A 54 21.84 12.16 -3.79
CA LEU A 54 22.75 12.43 -2.68
C LEU A 54 24.18 12.71 -3.17
N ILE A 55 24.68 11.95 -4.15
CA ILE A 55 25.98 12.21 -4.78
C ILE A 55 25.97 13.58 -5.47
N SER A 56 24.91 13.90 -6.22
CA SER A 56 24.75 15.20 -6.88
C SER A 56 24.69 16.37 -5.88
N LEU A 57 24.08 16.17 -4.70
CA LEU A 57 24.05 17.18 -3.63
C LEU A 57 25.44 17.58 -3.17
N LEU A 58 26.36 16.61 -3.01
CA LEU A 58 27.73 16.86 -2.58
C LEU A 58 28.50 17.75 -3.56
N THR A 59 28.08 17.79 -4.83
CA THR A 59 28.73 18.58 -5.89
C THR A 59 28.07 19.94 -6.14
N SER A 60 26.77 20.08 -5.84
CA SER A 60 25.98 21.25 -6.24
C SER A 60 25.41 22.07 -5.08
N HIS A 61 25.47 21.56 -3.84
CA HIS A 61 24.93 22.18 -2.63
C HIS A 61 23.45 22.61 -2.71
N SER A 62 22.67 22.02 -3.64
CA SER A 62 21.27 22.36 -3.82
C SER A 62 20.39 21.82 -2.68
N LEU A 63 19.77 22.72 -1.90
CA LEU A 63 18.88 22.35 -0.80
C LEU A 63 17.60 21.62 -1.25
N LEU A 64 17.33 21.52 -2.55
CA LEU A 64 16.19 20.78 -3.11
C LEU A 64 16.23 19.27 -2.84
N PHE A 65 17.40 18.73 -2.47
CA PHE A 65 17.51 17.37 -1.95
C PHE A 65 16.55 17.11 -0.77
N PHE A 66 16.37 18.09 0.12
CA PHE A 66 15.53 17.92 1.31
C PHE A 66 14.05 17.73 0.97
N MET A 67 13.58 18.22 -0.18
CA MET A 67 12.21 17.99 -0.65
C MET A 67 11.95 16.51 -0.95
N HIS A 68 12.99 15.74 -1.27
CA HIS A 68 12.88 14.35 -1.67
C HIS A 68 13.16 13.36 -0.53
N ILE A 69 13.37 13.84 0.71
CA ILE A 69 13.68 12.97 1.86
C ILE A 69 12.56 11.96 2.15
N ILE A 70 11.32 12.28 1.75
CA ILE A 70 10.16 11.39 1.89
C ILE A 70 10.33 10.13 1.03
N HIS A 71 10.98 10.20 -0.14
CA HIS A 71 11.30 9.04 -0.99
C HIS A 71 12.34 8.10 -0.35
N THR A 72 13.02 8.50 0.73
CA THR A 72 13.85 7.59 1.52
C THR A 72 13.02 6.82 2.55
N ILE A 73 12.01 7.46 3.13
CA ILE A 73 11.15 6.87 4.17
C ILE A 73 10.11 5.93 3.53
N ARG A 74 9.61 6.27 2.35
CA ARG A 74 8.55 5.54 1.66
C ARG A 74 8.91 4.07 1.33
N PRO A 75 10.12 3.74 0.83
CA PRO A 75 10.58 2.36 0.66
C PRO A 75 10.54 1.54 1.95
N TYR A 76 10.85 2.18 3.10
CA TYR A 76 10.76 1.51 4.40
C TYR A 76 9.32 1.13 4.75
N VAL A 77 8.35 2.02 4.49
CA VAL A 77 6.92 1.71 4.67
C VAL A 77 6.45 0.63 3.69
N ALA A 78 6.90 0.66 2.43
CA ALA A 78 6.61 -0.37 1.43
C ALA A 78 7.06 -1.76 1.89
N PHE A 79 8.25 -1.84 2.48
CA PHE A 79 8.78 -3.09 3.01
C PHE A 79 7.94 -3.67 4.16
N TRP A 80 7.44 -2.82 5.06
CA TRP A 80 6.49 -3.24 6.10
C TRP A 80 5.18 -3.76 5.54
N ILE A 81 4.68 -3.20 4.42
CA ILE A 81 3.50 -3.71 3.73
C ILE A 81 3.79 -5.12 3.22
N ILE A 82 4.88 -5.29 2.46
CA ILE A 82 5.28 -6.57 1.86
C ILE A 82 5.40 -7.68 2.91
N PHE A 83 5.97 -7.39 4.08
CA PHE A 83 6.11 -8.39 5.14
C PHE A 83 4.80 -8.76 5.83
N LYS A 84 3.84 -7.84 5.88
CA LYS A 84 2.56 -8.05 6.57
C LYS A 84 1.44 -8.53 5.64
N LEU A 85 1.69 -8.58 4.34
CA LEU A 85 0.74 -9.13 3.38
C LEU A 85 0.57 -10.64 3.59
N PRO A 86 -0.66 -11.16 3.43
CA PRO A 86 -0.92 -12.58 3.60
C PRO A 86 -0.21 -13.41 2.56
N LYS A 87 0.44 -14.48 3.03
CA LYS A 87 1.19 -15.44 2.22
C LYS A 87 0.46 -16.76 2.24
N THR A 88 -0.16 -17.12 1.11
CA THR A 88 -1.03 -18.29 0.99
C THR A 88 -0.35 -19.57 1.47
N HIS A 89 0.92 -19.79 1.12
CA HIS A 89 1.69 -20.96 1.57
C HIS A 89 1.82 -21.05 3.10
N LEU A 90 2.03 -19.92 3.80
CA LEU A 90 2.13 -19.92 5.27
C LEU A 90 0.78 -20.12 5.95
N ILE A 91 -0.30 -19.67 5.31
CA ILE A 91 -1.65 -19.80 5.84
C ILE A 91 -2.08 -21.28 5.74
N LEU A 92 -1.82 -21.93 4.60
CA LEU A 92 -2.18 -23.33 4.38
C LEU A 92 -1.57 -24.27 5.43
N ASP A 93 -0.34 -24.01 5.87
CA ASP A 93 0.35 -24.80 6.91
C ASP A 93 -0.29 -24.68 8.30
N GLN A 94 -1.19 -23.71 8.52
CA GLN A 94 -1.84 -23.42 9.82
C GLN A 94 -3.30 -23.86 9.87
N LEU A 95 -3.85 -24.34 8.75
CA LEU A 95 -5.27 -24.72 8.67
C LEU A 95 -5.49 -26.13 9.18
N SER A 96 -6.68 -26.36 9.72
CA SER A 96 -7.16 -27.70 10.02
C SER A 96 -7.41 -28.54 8.76
N ASP A 97 -7.33 -29.87 8.89
CA ASP A 97 -7.61 -30.81 7.79
C ASP A 97 -9.11 -30.86 7.40
N ASP A 98 -10.00 -30.30 8.23
CA ASP A 98 -11.44 -30.19 7.94
C ASP A 98 -11.70 -28.99 7.00
N PRO A 99 -12.18 -29.22 5.75
CA PRO A 99 -12.37 -28.16 4.76
C PRO A 99 -13.29 -27.01 5.19
N ILE A 100 -14.32 -27.31 5.99
CA ILE A 100 -15.29 -26.29 6.43
C ILE A 100 -14.67 -25.41 7.51
N LYS A 101 -13.96 -26.04 8.46
CA LYS A 101 -13.26 -25.33 9.52
C LYS A 101 -12.08 -24.53 8.98
N ALA A 102 -11.30 -25.13 8.07
CA ALA A 102 -10.19 -24.49 7.35
C ALA A 102 -10.62 -23.22 6.60
N GLN A 103 -11.81 -23.21 5.99
CA GLN A 103 -12.33 -22.02 5.31
C GLN A 103 -12.55 -20.85 6.28
N SER A 104 -13.13 -21.13 7.45
CA SER A 104 -13.37 -20.11 8.48
C SER A 104 -12.08 -19.57 9.09
N GLU A 105 -11.14 -20.46 9.42
CA GLU A 105 -9.81 -20.13 9.96
C GLU A 105 -9.00 -19.30 8.95
N ALA A 106 -8.97 -19.72 7.68
CA ALA A 106 -8.30 -18.98 6.61
C ALA A 106 -8.87 -17.58 6.45
N THR A 107 -10.20 -17.44 6.49
CA THR A 107 -10.87 -16.15 6.34
C THR A 107 -10.49 -15.19 7.47
N GLU A 108 -10.43 -15.66 8.70
CA GLU A 108 -10.06 -14.85 9.88
C GLU A 108 -8.59 -14.39 9.81
N ILE A 109 -7.67 -15.30 9.47
CA ILE A 109 -6.24 -14.99 9.31
C ILE A 109 -6.05 -13.94 8.21
N ILE A 110 -6.67 -14.15 7.05
CA ILE A 110 -6.62 -13.24 5.91
C ILE A 110 -7.15 -11.85 6.32
N GLN A 111 -8.30 -11.77 6.97
CA GLN A 111 -8.88 -10.49 7.40
C GLN A 111 -7.97 -9.73 8.36
N THR A 112 -7.35 -10.43 9.32
CA THR A 112 -6.46 -9.82 10.31
C THR A 112 -5.18 -9.26 9.66
N GLN A 113 -4.58 -10.02 8.74
CA GLN A 113 -3.38 -9.60 8.00
C GLN A 113 -3.71 -8.46 7.01
N PHE A 114 -4.86 -8.51 6.33
CA PHE A 114 -5.34 -7.41 5.48
C PHE A 114 -5.60 -6.13 6.28
N LYS A 115 -6.22 -6.24 7.46
CA LYS A 115 -6.45 -5.07 8.32
C LYS A 115 -5.13 -4.40 8.67
N THR A 116 -4.15 -5.17 9.13
CA THR A 116 -2.85 -4.63 9.53
C THR A 116 -2.11 -4.02 8.35
N SER A 117 -2.05 -4.70 7.20
CA SER A 117 -1.37 -4.20 5.99
C SER A 117 -2.06 -2.97 5.39
N SER A 118 -3.40 -2.86 5.48
CA SER A 118 -4.16 -1.72 4.96
C SER A 118 -3.82 -0.39 5.65
N VAL A 119 -3.45 -0.43 6.93
CA VAL A 119 -3.01 0.77 7.67
C VAL A 119 -1.70 1.29 7.08
N PHE A 120 -0.71 0.41 6.91
CA PHE A 120 0.57 0.78 6.30
C PHE A 120 0.42 1.22 4.85
N TYR A 121 -0.46 0.56 4.09
CA TYR A 121 -0.79 0.98 2.73
C TYR A 121 -1.40 2.38 2.68
N SER A 122 -2.29 2.71 3.63
CA SER A 122 -2.86 4.07 3.73
C SER A 122 -1.78 5.11 4.02
N TYR A 123 -0.84 4.82 4.94
CA TYR A 123 0.30 5.71 5.17
C TYR A 123 1.18 5.85 3.93
N TYR A 124 1.43 4.77 3.20
CA TYR A 124 2.18 4.79 1.95
C TYR A 124 1.52 5.71 0.90
N LEU A 125 0.19 5.68 0.76
CA LEU A 125 -0.53 6.57 -0.15
C LEU A 125 -0.50 8.03 0.28
N ILE A 126 -0.62 8.31 1.58
CA ILE A 126 -0.48 9.68 2.11
C ILE A 126 0.92 10.21 1.82
N LEU A 127 1.96 9.42 2.09
CA LEU A 127 3.34 9.78 1.77
C LEU A 127 3.54 10.01 0.28
N SER A 128 2.95 9.17 -0.58
CA SER A 128 3.01 9.34 -2.04
C SER A 128 2.31 10.63 -2.50
N GLY A 129 1.16 10.98 -1.90
CA GLY A 129 0.47 12.23 -2.22
C GLY A 129 1.25 13.48 -1.80
N ILE A 130 1.87 13.47 -0.62
CA ILE A 130 2.73 14.56 -0.16
C ILE A 130 3.98 14.68 -1.03
N SER A 131 4.59 13.54 -1.38
CA SER A 131 5.78 13.48 -2.24
C SER A 131 5.47 14.06 -3.62
N ALA A 132 4.36 13.67 -4.25
CA ALA A 132 3.92 14.22 -5.54
C ALA A 132 3.80 15.74 -5.54
N ILE A 133 3.33 16.33 -4.43
CA ILE A 133 3.26 17.80 -4.30
C ILE A 133 4.66 18.39 -4.26
N PHE A 134 5.58 17.82 -3.48
CA PHE A 134 6.96 18.30 -3.43
C PHE A 134 7.70 18.11 -4.75
N ASP A 135 7.51 16.98 -5.43
CA ASP A 135 8.08 16.73 -6.76
C ASP A 135 7.57 17.75 -7.78
N LEU A 136 6.28 18.07 -7.75
CA LEU A 136 5.70 19.08 -8.63
C LEU A 136 6.29 20.47 -8.35
N ILE A 137 6.43 20.85 -7.08
CA ILE A 137 7.06 22.13 -6.70
C ILE A 137 8.52 22.15 -7.15
N ALA A 138 9.27 21.09 -6.89
CA ALA A 138 10.68 20.96 -7.28
C ALA A 138 10.83 21.04 -8.81
N LEU A 139 9.95 20.37 -9.56
CA LEU A 139 9.95 20.43 -11.01
C LEU A 139 9.69 21.85 -11.52
N LEU A 140 8.62 22.51 -11.06
CA LEU A 140 8.28 23.87 -11.50
C LEU A 140 9.41 24.86 -11.18
N TYR A 141 10.00 24.73 -9.98
CA TYR A 141 11.14 25.53 -9.57
C TYR A 141 12.36 25.28 -10.47
N ASN A 142 12.73 24.02 -10.71
CA ASN A 142 13.90 23.71 -11.52
C ASN A 142 13.70 24.09 -13.00
N LEU A 143 12.51 23.84 -13.57
CA LEU A 143 12.16 24.24 -14.93
C LEU A 143 12.27 25.75 -15.15
N SER A 144 11.82 26.55 -14.19
CA SER A 144 11.95 28.02 -14.28
C SER A 144 13.39 28.51 -14.22
N ASN A 145 14.32 27.70 -13.69
CA ASN A 145 15.75 27.99 -13.63
C ASN A 145 16.58 27.24 -14.69
N THR A 146 15.95 26.41 -15.53
CA THR A 146 16.64 25.56 -16.53
C THR A 146 17.22 26.38 -17.71
N GLY A 147 16.91 27.67 -17.79
CA GLY A 147 17.53 28.59 -18.75
C GLY A 147 18.95 29.07 -18.39
N GLY A 148 19.55 28.62 -17.27
CA GLY A 148 20.89 28.98 -16.83
C GLY A 148 21.97 27.92 -17.08
N ASP A 149 23.25 28.29 -16.93
CA ASP A 149 24.45 27.52 -17.33
C ASP A 149 24.73 26.21 -16.55
N MET A 150 23.89 25.81 -15.59
CA MET A 150 24.15 24.65 -14.73
C MET A 150 23.34 23.41 -15.11
N ASN A 151 24.02 22.39 -15.65
CA ASN A 151 23.48 21.05 -15.96
C ASN A 151 22.77 20.38 -14.76
N THR A 152 23.07 20.79 -13.53
CA THR A 152 22.50 20.26 -12.31
C THR A 152 20.98 20.48 -12.22
N TYR A 153 20.45 21.61 -12.71
CA TYR A 153 19.01 21.86 -12.70
C TYR A 153 18.25 20.87 -13.59
N ILE A 154 18.79 20.56 -14.77
CA ILE A 154 18.23 19.55 -15.68
C ILE A 154 18.21 18.16 -15.02
N PHE A 155 19.26 17.80 -14.28
CA PHE A 155 19.28 16.55 -13.53
C PHE A 155 18.14 16.50 -12.50
N TYR A 156 17.95 17.55 -11.69
CA TYR A 156 16.87 17.60 -10.71
C TYR A 156 15.47 17.66 -11.33
N VAL A 157 15.30 18.28 -12.51
CA VAL A 157 14.05 18.19 -13.29
C VAL A 157 13.73 16.74 -13.60
N ASN A 158 14.69 15.98 -14.15
CA ASN A 158 14.48 14.58 -14.51
C ASN A 158 14.15 13.71 -13.28
N VAL A 159 14.85 13.93 -12.16
CA VAL A 159 14.58 13.23 -10.90
C VAL A 159 13.16 13.49 -10.41
N ALA A 160 12.75 14.76 -10.31
CA ALA A 160 11.40 15.14 -9.89
C ALA A 160 10.32 14.57 -10.83
N TRP A 161 10.63 14.49 -12.13
CA TRP A 161 9.71 13.90 -13.12
C TRP A 161 9.51 12.39 -12.96
N VAL A 162 10.59 11.65 -12.72
CA VAL A 162 10.51 10.21 -12.47
C VAL A 162 9.73 9.94 -11.18
N PHE A 163 10.01 10.67 -10.11
CA PHE A 163 9.30 10.49 -8.84
C PHE A 163 7.82 10.87 -8.92
N LEU A 164 7.48 12.00 -9.57
CA LEU A 164 6.09 12.35 -9.80
C LEU A 164 5.37 11.28 -10.62
N GLY A 165 6.02 10.72 -11.64
CA GLY A 165 5.49 9.61 -12.43
C GLY A 165 5.17 8.38 -11.57
N PHE A 166 6.06 7.99 -10.66
CA PHE A 166 5.81 6.91 -9.71
C PHE A 166 4.66 7.21 -8.76
N ASP A 167 4.58 8.42 -8.25
CA ASP A 167 3.55 8.79 -7.29
C ASP A 167 2.16 8.80 -7.93
N LEU A 168 2.06 9.36 -9.14
CA LEU A 168 0.83 9.30 -9.93
C LEU A 168 0.46 7.86 -10.30
N TYR A 169 1.45 7.04 -10.70
CA TYR A 169 1.21 5.63 -10.99
C TYR A 169 0.62 4.89 -9.79
N VAL A 170 1.24 5.00 -8.61
CA VAL A 170 0.76 4.36 -7.37
C VAL A 170 -0.64 4.84 -6.99
N LEU A 171 -0.90 6.15 -7.05
CA LEU A 171 -2.21 6.71 -6.68
C LEU A 171 -3.31 6.24 -7.65
N LEU A 172 -3.04 6.22 -8.96
CA LEU A 172 -3.97 5.74 -9.98
C LEU A 172 -4.19 4.23 -9.89
N TRP A 173 -3.11 3.47 -9.71
CA TRP A 173 -3.17 2.02 -9.53
C TRP A 173 -3.97 1.66 -8.27
N SER A 174 -3.76 2.35 -7.16
CA SER A 174 -4.55 2.19 -5.92
C SER A 174 -6.04 2.43 -6.14
N LYS A 175 -6.38 3.45 -6.94
CA LYS A 175 -7.76 3.71 -7.32
C LYS A 175 -8.34 2.59 -8.18
N SER A 176 -7.52 1.98 -9.05
CA SER A 176 -7.92 0.83 -9.87
C SER A 176 -8.22 -0.43 -9.05
N LEU A 177 -7.58 -0.60 -7.89
CA LEU A 177 -7.83 -1.73 -6.98
C LEU A 177 -9.28 -1.77 -6.49
N LEU A 178 -9.93 -0.61 -6.31
CA LEU A 178 -11.35 -0.53 -5.91
C LEU A 178 -12.30 -1.21 -6.91
N PHE A 179 -11.86 -1.39 -8.15
CA PHE A 179 -12.61 -2.06 -9.23
C PHE A 179 -12.16 -3.51 -9.44
N THR A 180 -10.98 -3.88 -8.97
CA THR A 180 -10.37 -5.19 -9.23
C THR A 180 -10.64 -6.20 -8.11
N PHE A 181 -10.67 -5.76 -6.85
CA PHE A 181 -10.99 -6.62 -5.71
C PHE A 181 -12.44 -7.15 -5.75
N PRO A 182 -12.69 -8.42 -5.35
CA PRO A 182 -14.03 -8.92 -5.14
C PRO A 182 -14.82 -8.02 -4.19
N LYS A 183 -16.10 -7.72 -4.50
CA LYS A 183 -16.94 -6.81 -3.71
C LYS A 183 -16.93 -7.15 -2.22
N VAL A 184 -16.99 -8.43 -1.86
CA VAL A 184 -17.00 -8.92 -0.48
C VAL A 184 -15.74 -8.47 0.28
N LEU A 185 -14.56 -8.59 -0.31
CA LEU A 185 -13.31 -8.17 0.31
C LEU A 185 -13.16 -6.64 0.29
N ARG A 186 -13.65 -5.98 -0.76
CA ARG A 186 -13.63 -4.53 -0.89
C ARG A 186 -14.55 -3.83 0.12
N ASP A 187 -15.72 -4.39 0.38
CA ASP A 187 -16.69 -3.77 1.29
C ASP A 187 -16.27 -4.02 2.75
N THR A 188 -15.64 -5.16 3.05
CA THR A 188 -14.90 -5.40 4.30
C THR A 188 -13.70 -4.46 4.45
N SER A 189 -12.90 -4.27 3.40
CA SER A 189 -11.75 -3.35 3.45
C SER A 189 -12.17 -1.88 3.54
N LYS A 190 -13.30 -1.48 2.95
CA LYS A 190 -13.91 -0.15 3.16
C LYS A 190 -14.41 0.04 4.58
N GLY A 191 -15.06 -0.96 5.17
CA GLY A 191 -15.46 -0.94 6.57
C GLY A 191 -14.24 -0.79 7.49
N ILE A 192 -13.18 -1.55 7.21
CA ILE A 192 -11.91 -1.48 7.94
C ILE A 192 -11.23 -0.12 7.73
N ALA A 193 -11.05 0.35 6.50
CA ALA A 193 -10.40 1.62 6.18
C ALA A 193 -11.14 2.82 6.80
N ASN A 194 -12.48 2.83 6.75
CA ASN A 194 -13.28 3.87 7.41
C ASN A 194 -13.16 3.80 8.94
N SER A 195 -13.13 2.60 9.52
CA SER A 195 -12.91 2.44 10.96
C SER A 195 -11.51 2.90 11.37
N THR A 196 -10.47 2.52 10.62
CA THR A 196 -9.07 2.92 10.88
C THR A 196 -8.87 4.42 10.72
N LEU A 197 -9.43 5.04 9.69
CA LEU A 197 -9.37 6.50 9.50
C LEU A 197 -10.08 7.24 10.64
N ARG A 198 -11.24 6.75 11.07
CA ARG A 198 -11.97 7.31 12.21
C ARG A 198 -11.17 7.17 13.51
N ASP A 199 -10.61 5.99 13.77
CA ASP A 199 -9.87 5.70 15.00
C ASP A 199 -8.54 6.47 15.04
N THR A 200 -7.86 6.63 13.88
CA THR A 200 -6.65 7.44 13.74
C THR A 200 -6.96 8.93 13.94
N GLY A 201 -8.08 9.43 13.38
CA GLY A 201 -8.54 10.80 13.60
C GLY A 201 -8.85 11.08 15.07
N ASN A 202 -9.48 10.13 15.75
CA ASN A 202 -9.76 10.23 17.19
C ASN A 202 -8.47 10.21 18.03
N MET A 203 -7.50 9.36 17.70
CA MET A 203 -6.19 9.37 18.35
C MET A 203 -5.45 10.69 18.16
N PHE A 204 -5.47 11.25 16.95
CA PHE A 204 -4.82 12.52 16.66
C PHE A 204 -5.46 13.67 17.43
N ASN A 205 -6.80 13.73 17.47
CA ASN A 205 -7.52 14.72 18.27
C ASN A 205 -7.19 14.60 19.77
N ASN A 206 -7.16 13.38 20.31
CA ASN A 206 -6.79 13.14 21.70
C ASN A 206 -5.33 13.52 22.00
N MET A 207 -4.39 13.25 21.08
CA MET A 207 -3.00 13.70 21.19
C MET A 207 -2.92 15.22 21.17
N MET A 208 -3.62 15.88 20.26
CA MET A 208 -3.64 17.34 20.15
C MET A 208 -4.26 17.99 21.39
N GLU A 209 -5.34 17.45 21.95
CA GLU A 209 -5.89 17.90 23.23
C GLU A 209 -4.89 17.76 24.38
N GLN A 210 -4.15 16.63 24.46
CA GLN A 210 -3.13 16.45 25.48
C GLN A 210 -1.95 17.41 25.33
N VAL A 211 -1.55 17.72 24.10
CA VAL A 211 -0.49 18.71 23.82
C VAL A 211 -0.97 20.12 24.20
N VAL A 212 -2.18 20.51 23.79
CA VAL A 212 -2.76 21.82 24.12
C VAL A 212 -2.95 21.99 25.62
N ASN A 213 -3.38 20.94 26.34
CA ASN A 213 -3.54 20.98 27.79
C ASN A 213 -2.22 20.97 28.57
N ARG A 214 -1.11 20.55 27.96
CA ARG A 214 0.24 20.63 28.56
C ARG A 214 0.95 21.97 28.31
N ILE A 215 0.48 22.76 27.35
CA ILE A 215 1.05 24.06 26.99
C ILE A 215 0.36 25.21 27.77
N LYS A 216 -0.79 24.94 28.39
CA LYS A 216 -1.41 25.81 29.42
C LYS A 216 -0.84 25.52 30.79
#